data_AF-A0A418KKI9-F1
#
_entry.id   AF-A0A418KKI9-F1
#
_cell.length_a   1.000
_cell.length_b   1.000
_cell.length_c   1.000
_cell.angle_alpha   90.00
_cell.angle_beta   90.00
_cell.angle_gamma   90.00
#
_symmetry.space_group_name_H-M   'P 1'
#
loop_
_entity.id
_entity.type
_entity.pdbx_description
1 polymer ?
#
loop_
_entity_poly.entity_id
_entity_poly.type
_entity_poly.pdbx_seq_one_letter_code
_entity_poly.pdbx_strand_id
1 'polypeptide(L)'
;GGRERAARLRDALDRGPGAVASLDPLGPAFARVVEHWSAGGRPVRVLHDEQRMLTPERIAALGPPHGRLAGVRFADSMTEPRVQVADFLAGVARRIAEDELAGAHDAELAGLLRPYVDPRSVWADATSWAALGQRGASSTTSR
;
A
#
# COMPACT_ATOMS: atom_id res chain seq x y z
N GLY A 1 13.75 -8.20 -11.70
CA GLY A 1 12.78 -9.10 -11.01
C GLY A 1 12.16 -8.43 -9.78
N GLY A 2 11.24 -9.09 -9.06
CA GLY A 2 10.57 -8.54 -7.85
C GLY A 2 11.54 -8.11 -6.73
N ARG A 3 12.50 -8.99 -6.39
CA ARG A 3 13.60 -8.69 -5.46
C ARG A 3 14.40 -7.43 -5.80
N GLU A 4 14.61 -7.16 -7.08
CA GLU A 4 15.35 -6.00 -7.59
C GLU A 4 14.54 -4.70 -7.45
N ARG A 5 13.20 -4.77 -7.58
CA ARG A 5 12.30 -3.64 -7.30
C ARG A 5 12.25 -3.32 -5.81
N ALA A 6 12.17 -4.35 -4.96
CA ALA A 6 12.28 -4.18 -3.51
C ALA A 6 13.62 -3.56 -3.11
N ALA A 7 14.72 -3.99 -3.72
CA ALA A 7 16.04 -3.37 -3.51
C ALA A 7 16.09 -1.90 -3.94
N ARG A 8 15.56 -1.56 -5.12
CA ARG A 8 15.49 -0.16 -5.57
C ARG A 8 14.63 0.73 -4.67
N LEU A 9 13.53 0.20 -4.15
CA LEU A 9 12.70 0.94 -3.19
C LEU A 9 13.46 1.19 -1.88
N ARG A 10 14.23 0.21 -1.38
CA ARG A 10 15.12 0.40 -0.23
C ARG A 10 16.10 1.55 -0.46
N ASP A 11 16.86 1.51 -1.55
CA ASP A 11 17.85 2.54 -1.88
C ASP A 11 17.24 3.96 -2.01
N ALA A 12 15.96 4.06 -2.38
CA ALA A 12 15.25 5.32 -2.45
C ALA A 12 14.81 5.82 -1.06
N LEU A 13 14.30 4.92 -0.21
CA LEU A 13 13.87 5.24 1.16
C LEU A 13 15.06 5.57 2.07
N ASP A 14 16.20 4.89 1.89
CA ASP A 14 17.43 5.10 2.68
C ASP A 14 18.11 6.45 2.40
N ARG A 15 17.83 7.08 1.24
CA ARG A 15 18.38 8.40 0.87
C ARG A 15 17.51 9.59 1.31
N GLY A 16 16.38 9.34 1.98
CA GLY A 16 15.48 10.37 2.49
C GLY A 16 15.91 10.95 3.84
N PRO A 17 15.58 12.23 4.16
CA PRO A 17 15.83 12.78 5.49
C PRO A 17 15.01 12.04 6.57
N GLY A 18 15.66 11.56 7.65
CA GLY A 18 14.99 10.87 8.77
C GLY A 18 14.88 9.33 8.64
N ALA A 19 15.84 8.71 7.93
CA ALA A 19 15.88 7.27 7.64
C ALA A 19 15.74 6.39 8.90
N VAL A 20 14.68 5.58 8.92
CA VAL A 20 14.54 4.41 9.80
C VAL A 20 14.60 3.16 8.92
N ALA A 21 15.21 2.13 9.48
CA ALA A 21 15.53 0.84 8.86
C ALA A 21 14.42 0.26 7.97
N SER A 22 14.87 -0.24 6.81
CA SER A 22 14.35 -1.43 6.13
C SER A 22 12.86 -1.43 5.79
N LEU A 23 12.54 -1.08 4.54
CA LEU A 23 11.30 -1.49 3.85
C LEU A 23 9.99 -1.23 4.62
N ASP A 24 9.85 -0.13 5.36
CA ASP A 24 8.52 0.23 5.88
C ASP A 24 7.59 0.55 4.69
N PRO A 25 6.61 -0.30 4.36
CA PRO A 25 5.76 -0.09 3.19
C PRO A 25 4.74 1.03 3.45
N LEU A 26 4.60 1.50 4.69
CA LEU A 26 3.50 2.37 5.10
C LEU A 26 3.54 3.72 4.41
N GLY A 27 4.70 4.38 4.34
CA GLY A 27 4.84 5.68 3.67
C GLY A 27 4.40 5.62 2.19
N PRO A 28 5.00 4.74 1.37
CA PRO A 28 4.59 4.54 -0.01
C PRO A 28 3.11 4.13 -0.13
N ALA A 29 2.62 3.19 0.67
CA ALA A 29 1.22 2.75 0.61
C ALA A 29 0.25 3.90 0.93
N PHE A 30 0.56 4.71 1.95
CA PHE A 30 -0.25 5.88 2.30
C PHE A 30 -0.32 6.89 1.16
N ALA A 31 0.82 7.19 0.52
CA ALA A 31 0.85 8.06 -0.65
C ALA A 31 -0.03 7.54 -1.80
N ARG A 32 0.01 6.22 -2.07
CA ARG A 32 -0.85 5.58 -3.08
C ARG A 32 -2.34 5.69 -2.74
N VAL A 33 -2.71 5.50 -1.47
CA VAL A 33 -4.09 5.66 -1.00
C VAL A 33 -4.58 7.09 -1.24
N VAL A 34 -3.79 8.10 -0.88
CA VAL A 34 -4.14 9.50 -1.12
C VAL A 34 -4.29 9.77 -2.62
N GLU A 35 -3.35 9.32 -3.45
CA GLU A 35 -3.39 9.54 -4.91
C GLU A 35 -4.65 8.91 -5.53
N HIS A 36 -4.96 7.67 -5.17
CA HIS A 36 -6.11 6.92 -5.68
C HIS A 36 -7.43 7.62 -5.36
N TRP A 37 -7.65 7.97 -4.09
CA TRP A 37 -8.95 8.51 -3.64
C TRP A 37 -9.10 10.01 -3.91
N SER A 38 -8.00 10.73 -4.11
CA SER A 38 -8.03 12.15 -4.50
C SER A 38 -8.05 12.38 -6.01
N ALA A 39 -8.07 11.31 -6.81
CA ALA A 39 -8.23 11.38 -8.25
C ALA A 39 -9.42 12.28 -8.64
N GLY A 40 -9.23 13.11 -9.68
CA GLY A 40 -10.19 14.16 -10.04
C GLY A 40 -10.15 15.40 -9.12
N GLY A 41 -9.11 15.55 -8.31
CA GLY A 41 -8.88 16.75 -7.49
C GLY A 41 -9.76 16.83 -6.25
N ARG A 42 -10.29 15.70 -5.77
CA ARG A 42 -11.12 15.67 -4.56
C ARG A 42 -10.24 15.63 -3.31
N PRO A 43 -10.41 16.53 -2.33
CA PRO A 43 -9.70 16.42 -1.06
C PRO A 43 -10.12 15.17 -0.29
N VAL A 44 -9.16 14.45 0.31
CA VAL A 44 -9.40 13.21 1.07
C VAL A 44 -8.94 13.40 2.50
N ARG A 45 -9.74 12.92 3.46
CA ARG A 45 -9.33 12.76 4.86
C ARG A 45 -9.09 11.28 5.13
N VAL A 46 -7.96 10.95 5.74
CA VAL A 46 -7.61 9.57 6.08
C VAL A 46 -7.88 9.32 7.55
N LEU A 47 -8.55 8.21 7.83
CA LEU A 47 -8.68 7.63 9.17
C LEU A 47 -7.74 6.43 9.25
N HIS A 48 -6.89 6.38 10.26
CA HIS A 48 -5.90 5.32 10.42
C HIS A 48 -5.86 4.83 11.88
N ASP A 49 -5.50 3.56 12.09
CA ASP A 49 -5.16 3.07 13.44
C ASP A 49 -3.99 3.87 14.02
N GLU A 50 -3.87 3.89 15.34
CA GLU A 50 -2.75 4.53 16.01
C GLU A 50 -1.42 3.94 15.55
N GLN A 51 -0.65 4.74 14.82
CA GLN A 51 0.62 4.31 14.26
C GLN A 51 1.72 5.32 14.59
N ARG A 52 2.65 4.91 15.45
CA ARG A 52 3.77 5.74 15.94
C ARG A 52 4.70 6.20 14.80
N MET A 53 4.69 5.48 13.68
CA MET A 53 5.53 5.78 12.52
C MET A 53 5.00 6.87 11.59
N LEU A 54 3.72 7.26 11.67
CA LEU A 54 3.11 8.32 10.86
C LEU A 54 3.11 9.67 11.61
N THR A 55 4.31 10.19 11.91
CA THR A 55 4.41 11.50 12.56
C THR A 55 3.89 12.62 11.64
N PRO A 56 3.46 13.77 12.20
CA PRO A 56 3.04 14.92 11.40
C PRO A 56 4.07 15.35 10.34
N GLU A 57 5.35 15.30 10.68
CA GLU A 57 6.46 15.64 9.78
C GLU A 57 6.56 14.66 8.62
N ARG A 58 6.38 13.36 8.88
CA ARG A 58 6.34 12.33 7.83
C ARG A 58 5.11 12.51 6.94
N ILE A 59 3.94 12.80 7.51
CA ILE A 59 2.73 13.09 6.74
C ILE A 59 2.93 14.34 5.86
N ALA A 60 3.55 15.40 6.39
CA ALA A 60 3.87 16.60 5.62
C ALA A 60 4.88 16.32 4.50
N ALA A 61 5.87 15.45 4.75
CA ALA A 61 6.84 15.00 3.76
C ALA A 61 6.23 14.14 2.65
N LEU A 62 5.05 13.54 2.86
CA LEU A 62 4.30 12.85 1.79
C LEU A 62 3.75 13.81 0.72
N GLY A 63 3.88 15.13 0.90
CA GLY A 63 3.95 16.17 -0.15
C GLY A 63 2.85 16.28 -1.24
N PRO A 64 2.87 17.37 -2.02
CA PRO A 64 1.90 17.64 -3.10
C PRO A 64 1.84 16.66 -4.30
N PRO A 65 2.90 15.91 -4.69
CA PRO A 65 2.81 15.05 -5.89
C PRO A 65 1.96 13.79 -5.69
N HIS A 66 1.47 13.53 -4.47
CA HIS A 66 0.76 12.30 -4.12
C HIS A 66 -0.76 12.50 -3.92
N GLY A 67 -1.30 13.65 -4.30
CA GLY A 67 -2.75 13.92 -4.27
C GLY A 67 -3.17 15.02 -3.30
N ARG A 68 -4.47 15.09 -2.98
CA ARG A 68 -5.05 16.15 -2.12
C ARG A 68 -5.42 15.64 -0.73
N LEU A 69 -4.43 15.49 0.14
CA LEU A 69 -4.67 15.17 1.55
C LEU A 69 -5.20 16.40 2.30
N ALA A 70 -6.39 16.28 2.88
CA ALA A 70 -7.05 17.31 3.69
C ALA A 70 -6.85 17.11 5.20
N GLY A 71 -6.28 15.98 5.61
CA GLY A 71 -5.97 15.69 7.01
C GLY A 71 -5.93 14.20 7.30
N VAL A 72 -5.31 13.86 8.43
CA VAL A 72 -5.22 12.50 8.97
C VAL A 72 -5.77 12.51 10.38
N ARG A 73 -6.62 11.54 10.71
CA ARG A 73 -7.08 11.28 12.07
C ARG A 73 -6.62 9.88 12.47
N PHE A 74 -5.95 9.81 13.60
CA PHE A 74 -5.66 8.53 14.26
C PHE A 74 -6.83 8.15 15.17
N ALA A 75 -7.13 6.87 15.25
CA ALA A 75 -8.17 6.34 16.11
C ALA A 75 -7.74 5.02 16.72
N ASP A 76 -8.20 4.78 17.95
CA ASP A 76 -8.05 3.51 18.64
C ASP A 76 -8.87 2.42 17.93
N SER A 77 -8.18 1.42 17.39
CA SER A 77 -8.79 0.26 16.74
C SER A 77 -9.77 -0.49 17.65
N MET A 78 -9.67 -0.41 18.99
CA MET A 78 -10.61 -1.05 19.89
C MET A 78 -12.01 -0.42 19.87
N THR A 79 -12.12 0.85 19.48
CA THR A 79 -13.37 1.62 19.56
C THR A 79 -13.83 2.21 18.23
N GLU A 80 -13.02 2.09 17.17
CA GLU A 80 -13.36 2.57 15.83
C GLU A 80 -13.61 1.40 14.85
N PRO A 81 -14.88 1.05 14.57
CA PRO A 81 -15.23 -0.09 13.71
C PRO A 81 -14.66 -0.01 12.29
N ARG A 82 -14.47 1.20 11.75
CA ARG A 82 -13.89 1.36 10.40
C ARG A 82 -12.43 0.94 10.34
N VAL A 83 -11.68 1.20 11.41
CA VAL A 83 -10.30 0.73 11.55
C VAL A 83 -10.28 -0.79 11.69
N GLN A 84 -11.16 -1.36 12.53
CA GLN A 84 -11.28 -2.82 12.68
C GLN A 84 -11.55 -3.56 11.37
N VAL A 85 -12.46 -3.03 10.53
CA VAL A 85 -12.74 -3.61 9.21
C VAL A 85 -11.52 -3.52 8.29
N ALA A 86 -10.79 -2.41 8.32
CA ALA A 86 -9.57 -2.25 7.52
C ALA A 86 -8.48 -3.23 7.97
N ASP A 87 -8.28 -3.39 9.28
CA ASP A 87 -7.29 -4.31 9.85
C ASP A 87 -7.65 -5.77 9.57
N PHE A 88 -8.93 -6.13 9.66
CA PHE A 88 -9.41 -7.45 9.26
C PHE A 88 -9.07 -7.74 7.79
N LEU A 89 -9.38 -6.80 6.89
CA LEU A 89 -9.07 -6.96 5.47
C LEU A 89 -7.56 -7.04 5.21
N ALA A 90 -6.76 -6.22 5.90
CA ALA A 90 -5.31 -6.27 5.82
C ALA A 90 -4.75 -7.61 6.34
N GLY A 91 -5.33 -8.15 7.41
CA GLY A 91 -4.99 -9.47 7.96
C GLY A 91 -5.30 -10.61 6.98
N VAL A 92 -6.48 -10.58 6.36
CA VAL A 92 -6.87 -11.54 5.29
C VAL A 92 -5.92 -11.45 4.11
N ALA A 93 -5.61 -10.23 3.66
CA ALA A 93 -4.67 -9.99 2.56
C ALA A 93 -3.28 -10.57 2.84
N ARG A 94 -2.77 -10.33 4.04
CA ARG A 94 -1.48 -10.88 4.50
C ARG A 94 -1.49 -12.39 4.52
N ARG A 95 -2.55 -13.01 5.04
CA ARG A 95 -2.67 -14.48 5.11
C ARG A 95 -2.66 -15.12 3.72
N ILE A 96 -3.43 -14.57 2.77
CA ILE A 96 -3.44 -15.04 1.38
C ILE A 96 -2.04 -14.90 0.77
N ALA A 97 -1.36 -13.78 0.97
CA ALA A 97 0.00 -13.58 0.46
C ALA A 97 1.02 -14.58 1.07
N GLU A 98 0.88 -14.92 2.35
CA GLU A 98 1.70 -15.94 3.02
C GLU A 98 1.45 -17.33 2.44
N ASP A 99 0.19 -17.69 2.19
CA ASP A 99 -0.19 -18.98 1.58
C ASP A 99 0.33 -19.10 0.14
N GLU A 100 0.21 -18.04 -0.65
CA GLU A 100 0.81 -17.96 -1.99
C GLU A 100 2.34 -18.13 -1.95
N LEU A 101 3.02 -17.55 -0.95
CA LEU A 101 4.47 -17.71 -0.78
C LEU A 101 4.86 -19.14 -0.34
N ALA A 102 4.00 -19.81 0.43
CA ALA A 102 4.18 -21.19 0.85
C ALA A 102 3.83 -22.23 -0.23
N GLY A 103 3.35 -21.79 -1.40
CA GLY A 103 2.91 -22.67 -2.48
C GLY A 103 1.50 -23.24 -2.30
N ALA A 104 0.76 -22.76 -1.28
CA ALA A 104 -0.63 -23.12 -1.00
C ALA A 104 -1.57 -22.17 -1.77
N HIS A 105 -1.46 -22.18 -3.09
CA HIS A 105 -2.14 -21.24 -3.97
C HIS A 105 -3.67 -21.44 -3.96
N ASP A 106 -4.41 -20.34 -3.82
CA ASP A 106 -5.87 -20.31 -3.95
C ASP A 106 -6.29 -19.15 -4.87
N ALA A 107 -6.60 -19.50 -6.12
CA ALA A 107 -6.93 -18.54 -7.16
C ALA A 107 -8.24 -17.79 -6.91
N GLU A 108 -9.19 -18.40 -6.18
CA GLU A 108 -10.46 -17.74 -5.85
C GLU A 108 -10.23 -16.65 -4.82
N LEU A 109 -9.54 -16.97 -3.73
CA LEU A 109 -9.19 -16.00 -2.69
C LEU A 109 -8.28 -14.89 -3.21
N ALA A 110 -7.27 -15.23 -4.01
CA ALA A 110 -6.42 -14.24 -4.69
C ALA A 110 -7.23 -13.31 -5.61
N GLY A 111 -8.22 -13.86 -6.32
CA GLY A 111 -9.15 -13.12 -7.16
C GLY A 111 -9.99 -12.10 -6.38
N LEU A 112 -10.50 -12.50 -5.21
CA LEU A 112 -11.28 -11.62 -4.32
C LEU A 112 -10.45 -10.47 -3.75
N LEU A 113 -9.16 -10.70 -3.48
CA LEU A 113 -8.27 -9.68 -2.92
C LEU A 113 -7.80 -8.65 -3.96
N ARG A 114 -7.70 -9.05 -5.23
CA ARG A 114 -7.13 -8.25 -6.34
C ARG A 114 -7.65 -6.80 -6.44
N PRO A 115 -8.95 -6.48 -6.21
CA PRO A 115 -9.44 -5.10 -6.26
C PRO A 115 -8.87 -4.19 -5.17
N TYR A 116 -8.36 -4.76 -4.07
CA TYR A 116 -7.82 -4.03 -2.93
C TYR A 116 -6.30 -3.87 -2.97
N VAL A 117 -5.64 -4.47 -3.96
CA VAL A 117 -4.19 -4.42 -4.13
C VAL A 117 -3.85 -3.35 -5.17
N ASP A 118 -3.06 -2.35 -4.77
CA ASP A 118 -2.58 -1.34 -5.72
C ASP A 118 -1.63 -2.00 -6.74
N PRO A 119 -1.82 -1.81 -8.06
CA PRO A 119 -0.96 -2.40 -9.09
C PRO A 119 0.48 -1.91 -9.08
N ARG A 120 0.83 -0.87 -8.30
CA ARG A 120 2.21 -0.40 -8.08
C ARG A 120 2.79 -0.91 -6.75
N SER A 121 2.08 -1.77 -6.02
CA SER A 121 2.61 -2.42 -4.82
C SER A 121 3.91 -3.16 -5.13
N VAL A 122 4.87 -3.15 -4.21
CA VAL A 122 6.16 -3.82 -4.40
C VAL A 122 6.13 -5.17 -3.69
N TRP A 123 6.43 -6.23 -4.44
CA TRP A 123 6.41 -7.60 -3.94
C TRP A 123 7.82 -8.19 -4.02
N ALA A 124 8.21 -8.91 -2.97
CA ALA A 124 9.52 -9.54 -2.88
C ALA A 124 9.63 -10.79 -3.78
N ASP A 125 8.50 -11.46 -4.05
CA ASP A 125 8.40 -12.68 -4.85
C ASP A 125 7.65 -12.49 -6.18
N ALA A 126 8.09 -13.18 -7.23
CA ALA A 126 7.55 -13.03 -8.59
C ALA A 126 6.25 -13.83 -8.81
N THR A 127 6.08 -14.97 -8.13
CA THR A 127 4.88 -15.80 -8.20
C THR A 127 3.72 -15.09 -7.49
N SER A 128 3.94 -14.58 -6.27
CA SER A 128 2.94 -13.78 -5.54
C SER A 128 2.55 -12.51 -6.32
N TRP A 129 3.52 -11.86 -7.01
CA TRP A 129 3.23 -10.74 -7.90
C TRP A 129 2.32 -11.11 -9.08
N ALA A 130 2.56 -12.25 -9.71
CA ALA A 130 1.79 -12.70 -10.86
C ALA A 130 0.32 -13.00 -10.46
N ALA A 131 0.13 -13.61 -9.29
CA ALA A 131 -1.19 -13.94 -8.75
C ALA A 131 -2.00 -12.69 -8.35
N LEU A 132 -1.38 -11.73 -7.65
CA LEU A 132 -2.09 -10.63 -6.98
C LEU A 132 -1.97 -9.26 -7.67
N GLY A 133 -0.88 -9.01 -8.42
CA GLY A 133 -0.52 -7.66 -8.90
C GLY A 133 -0.99 -7.29 -10.30
N GLN A 134 -1.51 -8.23 -11.10
CA GLN A 134 -1.85 -7.95 -12.49
C GLN A 134 -3.25 -7.34 -12.65
N ARG A 135 -3.40 -6.03 -12.76
CA ARG A 135 -4.24 -5.41 -13.82
C ARG A 135 -3.75 -3.97 -13.95
N GLY A 136 -3.09 -3.67 -15.07
CA GLY A 136 -2.44 -2.36 -15.30
C GLY A 136 -1.56 -2.25 -16.54
N ALA A 137 -1.28 -3.34 -17.27
CA ALA A 137 -0.69 -3.28 -18.61
C ALA A 137 -1.72 -3.64 -19.68
N SER A 138 -2.87 -2.98 -19.67
CA SER A 138 -3.72 -2.93 -20.86
C SER A 138 -3.12 -1.85 -21.77
N SER A 139 -2.41 -2.33 -22.78
CA SER A 139 -1.98 -1.62 -23.98
C SER A 139 -2.80 -0.38 -24.31
N THR A 140 -2.19 0.79 -24.15
CA THR A 140 -2.54 1.96 -24.97
C THR A 140 -1.41 2.17 -25.96
N THR A 141 -1.37 1.34 -26.99
CA THR A 141 -0.80 1.75 -28.28
C THR A 141 -1.98 2.24 -29.09
N SER A 142 -2.11 3.56 -29.25
CA SER A 142 -3.04 4.14 -30.19
C SER A 142 -2.37 5.32 -30.88
N ARG A 143 -2.16 5.11 -32.18
CA ARG A 143 -1.90 6.02 -33.31
C ARG A 143 -0.57 6.77 -33.36
#